data_AF-A0A0G0ZEZ3-F1
#
_entry.id   AF-A0A0G0ZEZ3-F1
#
_cell.length_a   1.000
_cell.length_b   1.000
_cell.length_c   1.000
_cell.angle_alpha   90.00
_cell.angle_beta   90.00
_cell.angle_gamma   90.00
#
_symmetry.space_group_name_H-M   'P 1'
#
loop_
_entity.id
_entity.type
_entity.pdbx_description
1 polymer ?
#
loop_
_entity_poly.entity_id
_entity_poly.type
_entity_poly.pdbx_seq_one_letter_code
_entity_poly.pdbx_strand_id
1 'polypeptide(L)' 'MDVDQYKQSIRDFFNIEPVEAVYLYGSEAIGTPNNQSDIDIAVLFRNGI' A
#
# COMPACT_ATOMS: atom_id res chain seq x y z
N MET A 1 -0.82 12.38 -7.30
CA MET A 1 -1.30 12.34 -5.91
C MET A 1 -0.07 12.30 -5.01
N ASP A 2 -0.15 12.77 -3.76
CA ASP A 2 0.99 12.65 -2.83
C ASP A 2 0.88 11.32 -2.08
N VAL A 3 1.80 10.40 -2.34
CA VAL A 3 1.85 9.08 -1.70
C VAL A 3 1.87 9.19 -0.17
N ASP A 4 2.47 10.24 0.37
CA ASP A 4 2.54 10.45 1.82
C ASP A 4 1.16 10.71 2.44
N GLN A 5 0.15 11.12 1.65
CA GLN A 5 -1.21 11.34 2.13
C GLN A 5 -1.90 10.06 2.62
N TYR A 6 -1.62 8.90 2.01
CA TYR A 6 -2.31 7.64 2.32
C TYR A 6 -1.42 6.64 3.06
N LYS A 7 -0.10 6.89 3.08
CA LYS A 7 0.90 6.01 3.68
C LYS A 7 0.62 5.70 5.16
N GLN A 8 0.16 6.69 5.93
CA GLN A 8 -0.18 6.46 7.34
C GLN A 8 -1.43 5.58 7.46
N SER A 9 -2.49 5.86 6.70
CA SER A 9 -3.72 5.06 6.73
C SER A 9 -3.49 3.60 6.27
N ILE A 10 -2.66 3.39 5.25
CA ILE A 10 -2.29 2.04 4.79
C ILE A 10 -1.52 1.29 5.89
N ARG A 11 -0.57 1.97 6.56
CA ARG A 11 0.17 1.38 7.68
C ARG A 11 -0.75 1.01 8.83
N ASP A 12 -1.64 1.92 9.22
CA ASP A 12 -2.56 1.71 10.34
C ASP A 12 -3.53 0.55 10.05
N PHE A 13 -4.01 0.44 8.81
CA PHE A 13 -4.91 -0.64 8.39
C PHE A 13 -4.28 -2.04 8.52
N PHE A 14 -3.02 -2.21 8.10
CA PHE A 14 -2.35 -3.51 8.15
C PHE A 14 -1.62 -3.80 9.47
N ASN A 15 -1.58 -2.86 10.42
CA ASN A 15 -0.89 -3.04 11.70
C ASN A 15 -1.55 -4.08 12.62
N ILE A 16 -2.81 -4.44 12.38
CA ILE A 16 -3.57 -5.41 13.18
C ILE A 16 -3.61 -6.82 12.58
N GLU A 17 -3.16 -6.97 11.33
CA GLU A 17 -3.22 -8.21 10.58
C GLU A 17 -1.90 -9.00 10.69
N PRO A 18 -1.88 -10.32 10.46
CA PRO A 18 -0.64 -11.12 10.38
C PRO A 18 0.10 -10.86 9.06
N VAL A 19 0.33 -9.59 8.76
CA VAL A 19 1.01 -9.11 7.56
C VAL A 19 2.51 -9.05 7.84
N GLU A 20 3.27 -9.68 6.96
CA GLU A 20 4.74 -9.66 7.00
C GLU A 20 5.31 -8.46 6.24
N ALA A 21 4.67 -8.08 5.13
CA ALA A 21 5.07 -6.90 4.37
C ALA A 21 3.91 -6.30 3.56
N VAL A 22 4.00 -4.99 3.32
CA VAL A 22 3.09 -4.23 2.45
C VAL A 22 3.94 -3.43 1.48
N TYR A 23 3.66 -3.54 0.18
CA TYR A 23 4.36 -2.84 -0.89
C TYR A 23 3.40 -2.00 -1.71
N LEU A 24 3.77 -0.75 -1.96
CA LEU A 24 3.13 0.10 -2.97
C LEU A 24 3.72 -0.25 -4.34
N TYR A 25 2.88 -0.47 -5.34
CA TYR A 25 3.30 -0.65 -6.72
C TYR A 25 2.46 0.22 -7.68
N GLY A 26 2.58 0.00 -8.98
CA GLY A 26 1.78 0.73 -9.98
C GLY A 26 2.19 2.18 -10.19
N SER A 27 1.27 3.00 -10.70
CA SER A 27 1.55 4.38 -11.13
C SER A 27 2.01 5.29 -10.00
N GLU A 28 1.49 5.09 -8.79
CA GLU A 28 1.90 5.83 -7.60
C GLU A 28 3.36 5.51 -7.22
N ALA A 29 3.80 4.25 -7.32
CA ALA A 29 5.16 3.86 -6.99
C ALA A 29 6.22 4.39 -7.98
N ILE A 30 5.86 4.55 -9.26
CA ILE A 30 6.77 5.07 -10.29
C ILE A 30 6.67 6.59 -10.48
N GLY A 31 5.81 7.27 -9.71
CA GLY A 31 5.66 8.72 -9.75
C GLY A 31 4.93 9.25 -10.99
N THR A 32 4.11 8.41 -11.65
CA THR A 32 3.27 8.81 -12.80
C THR A 32 1.75 8.67 -12.56
N PRO A 33 1.20 8.99 -11.37
CA PRO A 33 -0.25 8.92 -11.17
C PRO A 33 -0.98 10.08 -11.86
N ASN A 34 -2.25 9.87 -12.20
CA ASN A 34 -3.15 10.91 -12.70
C ASN A 34 -4.43 10.98 -11.85
N ASN A 35 -5.36 11.88 -12.19
CA ASN A 35 -6.57 12.12 -11.38
C ASN A 35 -7.57 10.94 -11.38
N GLN A 36 -7.35 9.92 -12.20
CA GLN A 36 -8.14 8.69 -12.28
C GLN A 36 -7.33 7.46 -11.82
N SER A 37 -6.07 7.64 -11.39
CA SER A 37 -5.26 6.55 -10.86
C SER A 37 -5.86 6.03 -9.56
N ASP A 38 -5.85 4.72 -9.43
CA ASP A 38 -6.09 3.98 -8.19
C ASP A 38 -4.78 3.77 -7.41
N ILE A 39 -4.87 3.04 -6.30
CA ILE A 39 -3.75 2.69 -5.43
C ILE A 39 -3.56 1.18 -5.45
N ASP A 40 -2.41 0.75 -5.94
CA ASP A 40 -2.01 -0.64 -6.04
C ASP A 40 -1.16 -1.08 -4.83
N ILE A 41 -1.68 -2.03 -4.04
CA ILE A 41 -1.01 -2.53 -2.83
C ILE A 41 -0.84 -4.05 -2.88
N ALA A 42 0.39 -4.52 -2.71
CA ALA A 42 0.72 -5.93 -2.57
C ALA A 42 0.97 -6.24 -1.09
N VAL A 43 0.29 -7.26 -0.58
CA VAL A 43 0.34 -7.66 0.83
C VAL A 43 0.90 -9.07 0.94
N LEU A 44 1.96 -9.23 1.71
CA LEU A 44 2.50 -10.52 2.09
C LEU A 44 1.97 -10.87 3.48
N PHE A 45 1.18 -11.93 3.57
CA PHE A 45 0.75 -12.47 4.86
C PHE A 45 1.77 -13.49 5.37
N ARG A 46 2.00 -13.50 6.68
CA ARG A 46 2.82 -14.51 7.33
C ARG A 46 2.13 -15.86 7.21
N ASN A 47 2.78 -16.85 6.60
CA ASN A 47 2.27 -18.22 6.55
C ASN A 47 2.27 -18.84 7.96
N GLY A 48 1.14 -19.45 8.35
CA GLY A 48 1.04 -20.26 9.57
C GLY A 48 0.08 -19.75 10.65
N ILE A 49 -1.13 -19.30 10.28
CA ILE A 49 -2.29 -19.43 11.17
C ILE A 49 -2.79 -20.87 11.08
#